data_AF-A0AAW5TNL3-F1
#
_entry.id   AF-A0AAW5TNL3-F1
#
_cell.length_a   1.000
_cell.length_b   1.000
_cell.length_c   1.000
_cell.angle_alpha   90.00
_cell.angle_beta   90.00
_cell.angle_gamma   90.00
#
_symmetry.space_group_name_H-M   'P 1'
#
loop_
_entity.id
_entity.type
_entity.pdbx_description
1 polymer ?
#
loop_
_entity_poly.entity_id
_entity_poly.type
_entity_poly.pdbx_seq_one_letter_code
_entity_poly.pdbx_strand_id
1 'polypeptide(L)'
;MNVQLKKILEEKNMSFSDLKELLEAKGIKVNNSQLSLYSSGKRNPKNKKIWLEIAEVLDVNLQEIITDINSYLAIMGEISENDGEKNCKTENEKMNDLLYQELLSLIDINRASEMEKVQRYCSLAATFEKLGENIRREGAVIYVPSGDSVMKKTNPAIAEQVRVNAALIKLDEFFDKKRELKPKNRVEKDWSKFTK
;
A
#
# COMPACT_ATOMS: atom_id res chain seq x y z
N MET A 1 -0.34 1.85 -27.78
CA MET A 1 0.42 1.95 -26.52
C MET A 1 1.67 2.77 -26.80
N ASN A 2 1.84 3.90 -26.12
CA ASN A 2 3.05 4.70 -26.24
C ASN A 2 4.08 4.21 -25.22
N VAL A 3 5.25 3.78 -25.69
CA VAL A 3 6.29 3.13 -24.90
C VAL A 3 7.63 3.80 -25.18
N GLN A 4 8.36 4.18 -24.14
CA GLN A 4 9.65 4.86 -24.23
C GLN A 4 10.84 3.94 -23.89
N LEU A 5 10.61 2.62 -23.75
CA LEU A 5 11.63 1.64 -23.36
C LEU A 5 12.94 1.75 -24.19
N LYS A 6 12.83 1.91 -25.52
CA LYS A 6 14.02 2.02 -26.37
C LYS A 6 14.86 3.27 -26.04
N LYS A 7 14.18 4.40 -25.80
CA LYS A 7 14.83 5.66 -25.42
C LYS A 7 15.54 5.54 -24.07
N ILE A 8 14.88 4.90 -23.09
CA ILE A 8 15.46 4.67 -21.75
C ILE A 8 16.71 3.78 -21.83
N LEU A 9 16.68 2.75 -22.68
CA LEU A 9 17.86 1.89 -22.90
C LEU A 9 19.01 2.67 -23.55
N GLU A 10 18.71 3.50 -24.55
CA GLU A 10 19.72 4.38 -25.18
C GLU A 10 20.32 5.36 -24.16
N GLU A 11 19.51 5.98 -23.29
CA GLU A 11 19.96 6.88 -22.23
C GLU A 11 20.86 6.18 -21.20
N LYS A 12 20.58 4.91 -20.90
CA LYS A 12 21.40 4.09 -19.98
C LYS A 12 22.58 3.39 -20.68
N ASN A 13 22.78 3.61 -21.97
CA ASN A 13 23.79 2.95 -22.79
C ASN A 13 23.72 1.41 -22.74
N MET A 14 22.48 0.89 -22.76
CA MET A 14 22.16 -0.54 -22.67
C MET A 14 21.51 -1.05 -23.96
N SER A 15 21.80 -2.30 -24.30
CA SER A 15 21.15 -3.02 -25.39
C SER A 15 19.97 -3.87 -24.89
N PHE A 16 19.14 -4.35 -25.81
CA PHE A 16 18.12 -5.35 -25.48
C PHE A 16 18.73 -6.66 -24.96
N SER A 17 19.98 -6.97 -25.30
CA SER A 17 20.69 -8.14 -24.77
C SER A 17 20.97 -7.97 -23.28
N ASP A 18 21.42 -6.77 -22.88
CA ASP A 18 21.73 -6.47 -21.47
C ASP A 18 20.45 -6.49 -20.63
N LEU A 19 19.35 -5.91 -21.14
CA LEU A 19 18.04 -5.98 -20.49
C LEU A 19 17.56 -7.43 -20.35
N LYS A 20 17.77 -8.26 -21.38
CA LYS A 20 17.42 -9.68 -21.34
C LYS A 20 18.17 -10.41 -20.23
N GLU A 21 19.49 -10.22 -20.11
CA GLU A 21 20.30 -10.86 -19.07
C GLU A 21 19.82 -10.49 -17.66
N LEU A 22 19.47 -9.22 -17.44
CA LEU A 22 18.95 -8.76 -16.15
C LEU A 22 17.56 -9.32 -15.81
N LEU A 23 16.69 -9.46 -16.81
CA LEU A 23 15.39 -10.11 -16.62
C LEU A 23 15.54 -11.62 -16.37
N GLU A 24 16.49 -12.27 -17.03
CA GLU A 24 16.81 -13.69 -16.80
C GLU A 24 17.36 -13.93 -15.40
N ALA A 25 18.15 -12.99 -14.85
CA ALA A 25 18.62 -13.05 -13.46
C ALA A 25 17.47 -13.03 -12.43
N LYS A 26 16.32 -12.41 -12.79
CA LYS A 26 15.08 -12.44 -12.01
C LYS A 26 14.18 -13.65 -12.30
N GLY A 27 14.62 -14.58 -13.15
CA GLY A 27 13.86 -15.77 -13.53
C GLY A 27 12.83 -15.54 -14.65
N ILE A 28 12.89 -14.40 -15.33
CA ILE A 28 11.93 -14.03 -16.39
C ILE A 28 12.54 -14.38 -17.76
N LYS A 29 11.89 -15.31 -18.48
CA LYS A 29 12.33 -15.71 -19.82
C LYS A 29 11.72 -14.81 -20.89
N VAL A 30 12.55 -13.94 -21.47
CA VAL A 30 12.17 -13.06 -22.60
C VAL A 30 13.27 -13.09 -23.67
N ASN A 31 12.91 -12.94 -24.94
CA ASN A 31 13.87 -12.83 -26.04
C ASN A 31 13.99 -11.40 -26.59
N ASN A 32 15.09 -11.11 -27.29
CA ASN A 32 15.37 -9.76 -27.83
C ASN A 32 14.30 -9.29 -28.82
N SER A 33 13.73 -10.22 -29.61
CA SER A 33 12.64 -9.91 -30.54
C SER A 33 11.37 -9.45 -29.83
N GLN A 34 11.04 -10.08 -28.69
CA GLN A 34 9.92 -9.68 -27.83
C GLN A 34 10.17 -8.30 -27.23
N LEU A 35 11.34 -8.06 -26.64
CA LEU A 35 11.71 -6.75 -26.07
C LEU A 35 11.65 -5.64 -27.11
N SER A 36 12.12 -5.90 -28.33
CA SER A 36 12.01 -4.94 -29.43
C SER A 36 10.54 -4.65 -29.78
N LEU A 37 9.70 -5.67 -29.89
CA LEU A 37 8.25 -5.49 -30.15
C LEU A 37 7.55 -4.74 -29.02
N TYR A 38 7.92 -5.01 -27.76
CA TYR A 38 7.43 -4.29 -26.58
C TYR A 38 7.81 -2.82 -26.64
N SER A 39 9.09 -2.52 -26.92
CA SER A 39 9.59 -1.14 -27.01
C SER A 39 8.89 -0.33 -28.09
N SER A 40 8.49 -0.97 -29.19
CA SER A 40 7.77 -0.31 -30.29
C SER A 40 6.27 -0.16 -30.05
N GLY A 41 5.74 -0.70 -28.95
CA GLY A 41 4.31 -0.74 -28.66
C GLY A 41 3.47 -1.64 -29.58
N LYS A 42 4.11 -2.34 -30.54
CA LYS A 42 3.45 -3.26 -31.48
C LYS A 42 2.90 -4.52 -30.80
N ARG A 43 3.47 -4.89 -29.66
CA ARG A 43 3.06 -6.05 -28.86
C ARG A 43 3.10 -5.70 -27.39
N ASN A 44 2.14 -6.20 -26.63
CA ASN A 44 2.17 -6.15 -25.17
C ASN A 44 2.62 -7.53 -24.63
N PRO A 45 3.39 -7.61 -23.53
CA PRO A 45 3.63 -8.88 -22.86
C PRO A 45 2.31 -9.51 -22.41
N LYS A 46 2.22 -10.85 -22.49
CA LYS A 46 1.03 -11.58 -22.02
C LYS A 46 0.84 -11.42 -20.51
N ASN A 47 1.96 -11.46 -19.77
CA ASN A 47 1.98 -11.14 -18.36
C ASN A 47 2.42 -9.68 -18.21
N LYS A 48 1.49 -8.81 -17.81
CA LYS A 48 1.76 -7.38 -17.65
C LYS A 48 2.78 -7.06 -16.55
N LYS A 49 3.03 -7.98 -15.60
CA LYS A 49 4.09 -7.83 -14.57
C LYS A 49 5.49 -7.66 -15.18
N ILE A 50 5.71 -8.14 -16.41
CA ILE A 50 6.97 -7.93 -17.13
C ILE A 50 7.33 -6.43 -17.21
N TRP A 51 6.35 -5.54 -17.30
CA TRP A 51 6.62 -4.11 -17.33
C TRP A 51 7.16 -3.55 -16.00
N LEU A 52 6.69 -4.08 -14.87
CA LEU A 52 7.22 -3.71 -13.55
C LEU A 52 8.65 -4.19 -13.39
N GLU A 53 8.91 -5.42 -13.83
CA GLU A 53 10.25 -6.02 -13.71
C GLU A 53 11.26 -5.30 -14.59
N ILE A 54 10.85 -4.86 -15.79
CA ILE A 54 11.66 -3.97 -16.62
C ILE A 54 11.90 -2.64 -15.91
N ALA A 55 10.87 -2.04 -15.29
CA ALA A 55 11.00 -0.77 -14.57
C ALA A 55 11.96 -0.88 -13.38
N GLU A 56 11.86 -1.97 -12.61
CA GLU A 56 12.69 -2.24 -11.44
C GLU A 56 14.14 -2.51 -11.83
N VAL A 57 14.38 -3.36 -12.84
CA VAL A 57 15.73 -3.66 -13.34
C VAL A 57 16.42 -2.42 -13.89
N LEU A 58 15.66 -1.54 -14.54
CA LEU A 58 16.19 -0.30 -15.08
C LEU A 58 16.24 0.82 -14.03
N ASP A 59 15.71 0.62 -12.83
CA ASP A 59 15.59 1.63 -11.77
C ASP A 59 14.92 2.92 -12.30
N VAL A 60 13.73 2.77 -12.89
CA VAL A 60 12.90 3.86 -13.43
C VAL A 60 11.44 3.68 -13.05
N ASN A 61 10.65 4.76 -13.07
CA ASN A 61 9.21 4.65 -12.84
C ASN A 61 8.53 3.95 -14.04
N LEU A 62 7.52 3.11 -13.77
CA LEU A 62 6.71 2.47 -14.82
C LEU A 62 6.09 3.49 -15.80
N GLN A 63 5.71 4.68 -15.32
CA GLN A 63 5.16 5.75 -16.16
C GLN A 63 6.20 6.40 -17.08
N GLU A 64 7.49 6.29 -16.77
CA GLU A 64 8.56 6.71 -17.69
C GLU A 64 8.64 5.77 -18.88
N ILE A 65 8.38 4.47 -18.68
CA ILE A 65 8.34 3.47 -19.74
C ILE A 65 7.01 3.55 -20.50
N ILE A 66 5.89 3.65 -19.80
CA ILE A 66 4.53 3.60 -20.35
C ILE A 66 3.86 4.95 -20.11
N THR A 67 4.00 5.84 -21.08
CA THR A 67 3.50 7.21 -20.97
C THR A 67 1.99 7.30 -21.24
N ASP A 68 1.38 6.26 -21.82
CA ASP A 68 -0.06 6.20 -22.03
C ASP A 68 -0.79 5.82 -20.74
N ILE A 69 -1.59 6.76 -20.22
CA ILE A 69 -2.31 6.62 -18.94
C ILE A 69 -3.26 5.43 -18.94
N ASN A 70 -3.99 5.19 -20.05
CA ASN A 70 -4.93 4.08 -20.13
C ASN A 70 -4.22 2.73 -20.05
N SER A 71 -3.07 2.60 -20.73
CA SER A 71 -2.24 1.40 -20.67
C SER A 71 -1.63 1.19 -19.28
N TYR A 72 -1.16 2.26 -18.62
CA TYR A 72 -0.67 2.21 -17.24
C TYR A 72 -1.75 1.71 -16.27
N LEU A 73 -2.95 2.30 -16.32
CA LEU A 73 -4.08 1.90 -15.45
C LEU A 73 -4.49 0.45 -15.69
N ALA A 74 -4.50 -0.01 -16.96
CA ALA A 74 -4.82 -1.39 -17.29
C ALA A 74 -3.75 -2.40 -16.82
N ILE A 75 -2.50 -1.97 -16.67
CA ILE A 75 -1.43 -2.80 -16.07
C ILE A 75 -1.62 -2.87 -14.56
N MET A 76 -1.78 -1.72 -13.91
CA MET A 76 -2.01 -1.63 -12.46
C MET A 76 -3.27 -2.37 -12.01
N GLY A 77 -4.35 -2.32 -12.80
CA GLY A 77 -5.60 -3.06 -12.55
C GLY A 77 -5.43 -4.57 -12.63
N GLU A 78 -4.78 -5.09 -13.67
CA GLU A 78 -4.54 -6.55 -13.80
C GLU A 78 -3.55 -7.09 -12.76
N ILE A 79 -2.68 -6.25 -12.22
CA ILE A 79 -1.81 -6.61 -11.08
C ILE A 79 -2.66 -6.78 -9.82
N SER A 80 -3.58 -5.85 -9.55
CA SER A 80 -4.50 -5.94 -8.42
C SER A 80 -5.38 -7.21 -8.46
N GLU A 81 -5.68 -7.72 -9.66
CA GLU A 81 -6.48 -8.94 -9.83
C GLU A 81 -5.64 -10.24 -9.78
N ASN A 82 -4.35 -10.20 -10.17
CA ASN A 82 -3.45 -11.35 -10.16
C ASN A 82 -2.57 -11.48 -8.90
N ASP A 83 -2.62 -10.53 -7.97
CA ASP A 83 -1.95 -10.59 -6.67
C ASP A 83 -2.75 -11.36 -5.60
N GLY A 84 -3.73 -12.16 -6.02
CA GLY A 84 -4.44 -13.13 -5.16
C GLY A 84 -3.56 -14.26 -4.62
N GLU A 85 -2.34 -14.46 -5.12
CA GLU A 85 -1.50 -15.60 -4.73
C GLU A 85 0.00 -15.25 -4.68
N LYS A 86 0.35 -14.32 -3.77
CA LYS A 86 1.57 -14.27 -2.94
C LYS A 86 1.71 -12.85 -2.41
N ASN A 87 0.90 -12.54 -1.42
CA ASN A 87 1.28 -11.50 -0.48
C ASN A 87 0.98 -12.05 0.91
N CYS A 88 2.04 -12.39 1.65
CA CYS A 88 1.93 -12.37 3.09
C CYS A 88 1.84 -10.88 3.47
N LYS A 89 0.67 -10.26 3.19
CA LYS A 89 0.32 -9.00 3.84
C LYS A 89 0.49 -9.27 5.32
N THR A 90 1.38 -8.52 5.96
CA THR A 90 1.59 -8.61 7.41
C THR A 90 0.20 -8.44 8.07
N GLU A 91 -0.09 -9.11 9.19
CA GLU A 91 -1.40 -8.99 9.85
C GLU A 91 -1.84 -7.52 10.00
N ASN A 92 -0.89 -6.63 10.28
CA ASN A 92 -1.08 -5.18 10.35
C ASN A 92 -1.54 -4.51 9.04
N GLU A 93 -1.08 -4.96 7.86
CA GLU A 93 -1.52 -4.42 6.56
C GLU A 93 -2.94 -4.88 6.22
N LYS A 94 -3.28 -6.13 6.57
CA LYS A 94 -4.66 -6.63 6.43
C LYS A 94 -5.61 -5.93 7.40
N MET A 95 -5.19 -5.69 8.64
CA MET A 95 -5.99 -4.95 9.62
C MET A 95 -6.20 -3.50 9.20
N ASN A 96 -5.18 -2.84 8.66
CA ASN A 96 -5.31 -1.48 8.12
C ASN A 96 -6.28 -1.43 6.93
N ASP A 97 -6.26 -2.42 6.03
CA ASP A 97 -7.22 -2.53 4.93
C ASP A 97 -8.66 -2.74 5.44
N LEU A 98 -8.86 -3.64 6.41
CA LEU A 98 -10.20 -3.91 6.99
C LEU A 98 -10.76 -2.67 7.70
N LEU A 99 -9.94 -2.01 8.52
CA LEU A 99 -10.30 -0.77 9.20
C LEU A 99 -10.64 0.34 8.19
N TYR A 100 -9.84 0.49 7.14
CA TYR A 100 -10.09 1.48 6.09
C TYR A 100 -11.44 1.26 5.40
N GLN A 101 -11.76 0.00 5.04
CA GLN A 101 -13.05 -0.34 4.43
C GLN A 101 -14.23 -0.13 5.38
N GLU A 102 -14.06 -0.47 6.66
CA GLU A 102 -15.07 -0.23 7.69
C GLU A 102 -15.40 1.26 7.78
N LEU A 103 -14.38 2.11 7.94
CA LEU A 103 -14.55 3.56 8.10
C LEU A 103 -15.08 4.22 6.82
N LEU A 104 -14.64 3.79 5.64
CA LEU A 104 -15.21 4.24 4.36
C LEU A 104 -16.71 3.95 4.28
N SER A 105 -17.15 2.80 4.79
CA SER A 105 -18.57 2.43 4.78
C SER A 105 -19.45 3.35 5.64
N LEU A 106 -18.86 4.15 6.54
CA LEU A 106 -19.56 5.05 7.46
C LEU A 106 -19.69 6.48 6.91
N ILE A 107 -18.94 6.83 5.87
CA ILE A 107 -18.84 8.21 5.38
C ILE A 107 -19.38 8.38 3.97
N ASP A 108 -19.59 9.63 3.58
CA ASP A 108 -19.80 10.04 2.20
C ASP A 108 -18.45 10.21 1.51
N ILE A 109 -18.14 9.27 0.61
CA ILE A 109 -16.88 9.23 -0.15
C ILE A 109 -16.69 10.43 -1.08
N ASN A 110 -17.77 11.12 -1.46
CA ASN A 110 -17.69 12.30 -2.33
C ASN A 110 -17.31 13.56 -1.55
N ARG A 111 -17.35 13.49 -0.21
CA ARG A 111 -17.00 14.60 0.66
C ARG A 111 -15.54 14.51 1.07
N ALA A 112 -14.70 15.34 0.45
CA ALA A 112 -13.25 15.37 0.69
C ALA A 112 -12.87 15.47 2.18
N SER A 113 -13.64 16.21 2.97
CA SER A 113 -13.37 16.36 4.41
C SER A 113 -13.66 15.10 5.24
N GLU A 114 -14.47 14.15 4.76
CA GLU A 114 -14.64 12.85 5.44
C GLU A 114 -13.59 11.85 4.97
N MET A 115 -13.26 11.86 3.68
CA MET A 115 -12.19 11.04 3.13
C MET A 115 -10.85 11.32 3.83
N GLU A 116 -10.51 12.59 4.06
CA GLU A 116 -9.31 12.96 4.81
C GLU A 116 -9.33 12.40 6.24
N LYS A 117 -10.48 12.40 6.92
CA LYS A 117 -10.60 11.85 8.28
C LYS A 117 -10.32 10.35 8.31
N VAL A 118 -10.82 9.61 7.32
CA VAL A 118 -10.54 8.16 7.21
C VAL A 118 -9.05 7.91 7.01
N GLN A 119 -8.43 8.60 6.04
CA GLN A 119 -7.00 8.47 5.78
C GLN A 119 -6.14 8.85 6.99
N ARG A 120 -6.51 9.93 7.66
CA ARG A 120 -5.83 10.41 8.87
C ARG A 120 -5.96 9.42 10.03
N TYR A 121 -7.14 8.82 10.22
CA TYR A 121 -7.36 7.82 11.25
C TYR A 121 -6.47 6.61 11.04
N CYS A 122 -6.47 6.03 9.83
CA CYS A 122 -5.63 4.87 9.50
C CYS A 122 -4.13 5.21 9.66
N SER A 123 -3.71 6.41 9.25
CA SER A 123 -2.32 6.86 9.43
C SER A 123 -1.91 6.97 10.90
N LEU A 124 -2.81 7.48 11.75
CA LEU A 124 -2.59 7.58 13.20
C LEU A 124 -2.55 6.18 13.84
N ALA A 125 -3.44 5.27 13.44
CA ALA A 125 -3.46 3.89 13.93
C ALA A 125 -2.15 3.15 13.60
N ALA A 126 -1.69 3.24 12.34
CA ALA A 126 -0.41 2.67 11.94
C ALA A 126 0.78 3.28 12.70
N THR A 127 0.73 4.59 12.99
CA THR A 127 1.76 5.26 13.80
C THR A 127 1.75 4.75 15.24
N PHE A 128 0.56 4.58 15.83
CA PHE A 128 0.38 4.05 17.18
C PHE A 128 0.97 2.64 17.34
N GLU A 129 0.74 1.76 16.36
CA GLU A 129 1.31 0.40 16.32
C GLU A 129 2.84 0.43 16.29
N LYS A 130 3.43 1.22 15.39
CA LYS A 130 4.89 1.36 15.25
C LYS A 130 5.54 1.89 16.53
N LEU A 131 4.91 2.86 17.19
CA LEU A 131 5.38 3.36 18.49
C LEU A 131 5.35 2.25 19.55
N GLY A 132 4.30 1.42 19.56
CA GLY A 132 4.20 0.27 20.44
C GLY A 132 5.27 -0.79 20.17
N GLU A 133 5.58 -1.07 18.91
CA GLU A 133 6.68 -1.96 18.51
C GLU A 133 8.04 -1.44 18.99
N ASN A 134 8.30 -0.14 18.85
CA ASN A 134 9.53 0.49 19.32
C ASN A 134 9.66 0.39 20.84
N ILE A 135 8.58 0.66 21.59
CA ILE A 135 8.57 0.53 23.04
C ILE A 135 8.80 -0.91 23.48
N ARG A 136 8.21 -1.91 22.80
CA ARG A 136 8.45 -3.33 23.09
C ARG A 136 9.90 -3.74 22.83
N ARG A 137 10.50 -3.21 21.77
CA ARG A 137 11.87 -3.53 21.33
C ARG A 137 12.94 -2.90 22.24
N GLU A 138 12.78 -1.62 22.53
CA GLU A 138 13.77 -0.83 23.28
C GLU A 138 13.53 -0.85 24.80
N GLY A 139 12.32 -1.22 25.20
CA GLY A 139 11.84 -1.15 26.58
C GLY A 139 11.22 0.21 26.92
N ALA A 140 10.44 0.22 28.00
CA ALA A 140 9.81 1.43 28.51
C ALA A 140 10.82 2.46 29.06
N VAL A 141 12.03 1.99 29.34
CA VAL A 141 13.11 2.80 29.87
C VAL A 141 14.38 2.51 29.06
N ILE A 142 14.98 3.57 28.55
CA ILE A 142 16.18 3.52 27.73
C ILE A 142 17.39 4.06 28.51
N TYR A 143 18.56 3.61 28.09
CA TYR A 143 19.85 4.02 28.65
C TYR A 143 20.58 4.87 27.61
N VAL A 144 20.87 6.12 27.97
CA VAL A 144 21.48 7.10 27.08
C VAL A 144 22.86 7.46 27.61
N PRO A 145 23.94 7.30 26.81
CA PRO A 145 25.27 7.77 27.17
C PRO A 145 25.26 9.29 27.42
N SER A 146 25.91 9.72 28.50
CA SER A 146 26.00 11.12 28.93
C SER A 146 27.39 11.37 29.51
N GLY A 147 28.31 11.82 28.67
CA GLY A 147 29.73 11.89 29.01
C GLY A 147 30.28 10.50 29.33
N ASP A 148 30.94 10.36 30.47
CA ASP A 148 31.51 9.09 30.95
C ASP A 148 30.48 8.20 31.70
N SER A 149 29.22 8.63 31.78
CA SER A 149 28.16 7.94 32.53
C SER A 149 26.98 7.56 31.64
N VAL A 150 26.15 6.62 32.10
CA VAL A 150 24.91 6.23 31.43
C VAL A 150 23.71 6.71 32.23
N MET A 151 22.84 7.51 31.60
CA MET A 151 21.64 8.04 32.21
C MET A 151 20.42 7.22 31.81
N LYS A 152 19.58 6.87 32.79
CA LYS A 152 18.32 6.17 32.60
C LYS A 152 17.20 7.18 32.30
N LYS A 153 16.49 7.01 31.18
CA LYS A 153 15.39 7.91 30.74
C LYS A 153 14.18 7.11 30.27
N THR A 154 12.98 7.64 30.48
CA THR A 154 11.75 7.10 29.89
C THR A 154 11.85 7.11 28.37
N ASN A 155 11.37 6.05 27.72
CA ASN A 155 11.34 5.99 26.26
C ASN A 155 10.46 7.14 25.70
N PRO A 156 11.03 8.05 24.88
CA PRO A 156 10.26 9.16 24.29
C PRO A 156 9.03 8.72 23.49
N ALA A 157 9.07 7.52 22.89
CA ALA A 157 7.96 6.95 22.15
C ALA A 157 6.69 6.78 23.00
N ILE A 158 6.81 6.62 24.33
CA ILE A 158 5.64 6.52 25.22
C ILE A 158 4.84 7.81 25.21
N ALA A 159 5.51 8.96 25.31
CA ALA A 159 4.83 10.26 25.33
C ALA A 159 4.17 10.55 23.98
N GLU A 160 4.80 10.16 22.88
CA GLU A 160 4.19 10.25 21.54
C GLU A 160 3.00 9.29 21.40
N GLN A 161 3.12 8.06 21.89
CA GLN A 161 2.03 7.08 21.80
C GLN A 161 0.77 7.56 22.52
N VAL A 162 0.92 8.20 23.68
CA VAL A 162 -0.19 8.84 24.41
C VAL A 162 -0.82 9.98 23.60
N ARG A 163 -0.01 10.81 22.91
CA ARG A 163 -0.52 11.89 22.04
C ARG A 163 -1.31 11.34 20.85
N VAL A 164 -0.77 10.33 20.17
CA VAL A 164 -1.44 9.68 19.04
C VAL A 164 -2.75 9.04 19.50
N ASN A 165 -2.78 8.38 20.66
CA ASN A 165 -4.01 7.79 21.21
C ASN A 165 -5.09 8.85 21.47
N ALA A 166 -4.73 9.99 22.08
CA ALA A 166 -5.68 11.08 22.31
C ALA A 166 -6.25 11.64 20.99
N ALA A 167 -5.40 11.75 19.95
CA ALA A 167 -5.85 12.17 18.62
C ALA A 167 -6.79 11.15 17.97
N LEU A 168 -6.52 9.85 18.13
CA LEU A 168 -7.38 8.76 17.66
C LEU A 168 -8.75 8.82 18.33
N ILE A 169 -8.82 8.88 19.66
CA ILE A 169 -10.08 8.96 20.42
C ILE A 169 -10.93 10.13 19.92
N LYS A 170 -10.32 11.32 19.79
CA LYS A 170 -11.03 12.51 19.31
C LYS A 170 -11.57 12.36 17.89
N LEU A 171 -10.83 11.67 17.02
CA LEU A 171 -11.27 11.41 15.65
C LEU A 171 -12.33 10.31 15.59
N ASP A 172 -12.28 9.34 16.51
CA ASP A 172 -13.25 8.25 16.63
C ASP A 172 -14.64 8.77 17.00
N GLU A 173 -14.73 9.84 17.81
CA GLU A 173 -16.01 10.52 18.11
C GLU A 173 -16.79 10.94 16.85
N PHE A 174 -16.08 11.26 15.75
CA PHE A 174 -16.73 11.55 14.47
C PHE A 174 -17.32 10.28 13.84
N PHE A 175 -16.59 9.17 13.88
CA PHE A 175 -17.05 7.89 13.33
C PHE A 175 -18.16 7.27 14.17
N ASP A 176 -18.12 7.39 15.49
CA ASP A 176 -19.20 6.90 16.37
C ASP A 176 -20.54 7.55 16.04
N LYS A 177 -20.55 8.87 15.83
CA LYS A 177 -21.75 9.58 15.34
C LYS A 177 -22.24 9.03 13.99
N LYS A 178 -21.33 8.64 13.09
CA LYS A 178 -21.71 8.00 11.82
C LYS A 178 -22.27 6.59 12.01
N ARG A 179 -21.72 5.81 12.95
CA ARG A 179 -22.25 4.48 13.29
C ARG A 179 -23.67 4.58 13.86
N GLU A 180 -23.94 5.57 14.70
CA GLU A 180 -25.28 5.82 15.27
C GLU A 180 -26.33 6.19 14.22
N LEU A 181 -25.93 6.95 13.20
CA LEU A 181 -26.82 7.38 12.11
C LEU A 181 -27.09 6.28 11.08
N LYS A 182 -26.26 5.23 11.02
CA LYS A 182 -26.48 4.13 10.09
C LYS A 182 -27.70 3.33 10.57
N PRO A 183 -28.73 3.11 9.74
CA PRO A 183 -29.85 2.28 10.14
C PRO A 183 -29.32 0.89 10.52
N LYS A 184 -29.60 0.45 11.74
CA LYS A 184 -29.40 -0.95 12.11
C LYS A 184 -30.31 -1.75 11.18
N ASN A 185 -29.75 -2.39 10.16
CA ASN A 185 -30.39 -3.54 9.54
C ASN A 185 -30.46 -4.64 10.60
N ARG A 186 -31.38 -4.50 11.56
CA ARG A 186 -31.92 -5.63 12.27
C ARG A 186 -32.68 -6.39 11.20
N VAL A 187 -32.08 -7.45 10.69
CA VAL A 187 -32.86 -8.58 10.20
C VAL A 187 -33.60 -9.09 11.44
N GLU A 188 -34.71 -8.44 11.76
CA GLU A 188 -35.68 -8.96 12.71
C GLU A 188 -36.23 -10.21 12.03
N LYS A 189 -35.63 -11.36 12.32
CA LYS A 189 -36.23 -12.64 11.98
C LYS A 189 -37.57 -12.66 12.70
N ASP A 190 -38.63 -12.45 11.93
CA ASP A 190 -40.00 -12.61 12.38
C ASP A 190 -40.22 -14.08 12.76
N TRP A 191 -40.01 -14.40 14.05
CA TRP A 191 -40.23 -15.73 14.61
C TRP A 191 -41.72 -16.06 14.75
N SER A 192 -42.62 -15.11 14.49
CA SER A 192 -44.08 -15.30 14.52
C SER A 192 -44.58 -16.29 13.47
N LYS A 193 -43.73 -16.67 12.50
CA LYS A 193 -44.01 -17.70 11.49
C LYS A 193 -43.71 -19.13 11.94
N PHE A 194 -43.06 -19.31 13.09
CA PHE A 194 -42.65 -20.64 13.60
C PHE A 194 -43.47 -21.12 14.81
N THR A 195 -44.42 -20.34 15.29
CA THR A 195 -45.38 -20.78 16.32
C THR A 195 -46.76 -20.96 15.68
N LYS A 196 -47.11 -22.21 15.38
CA LYS A 196 -48.48 -22.66 15.13
C LYS A 196 -48.88 -23.62 16.26
#